data_AF-L9WF44-F1
#
_entry.id   AF-L9WF44-F1
#
_cell.length_a   1.000
_cell.length_b   1.000
_cell.length_c   1.000
_cell.angle_alpha   90.00
_cell.angle_beta   90.00
_cell.angle_gamma   90.00
#
_symmetry.space_group_name_H-M   'P 1'
#
loop_
_entity.id
_entity.type
_entity.pdbx_description
1 polymer ?
#
loop_
_entity_poly.entity_id
_entity_poly.type
_entity_poly.pdbx_seq_one_letter_code
_entity_poly.pdbx_strand_id
1 'polypeptide(L)'
;MTRFDAADPAERQKLYVDAITAHRHRGSGFLTLEVDETALDDSDSDGPDPALGVPWLQFGDGLINLDCTDKELETLKSVLGEFPAFKIDEIHRPDDAEGVNVQISAKADPNRIAQCLDTIVQRVYDLPTDVRVWVVEL
;
A
#
# COMPACT_ATOMS: atom_id res chain seq x y z
N MET A 1 -17.21 11.30 12.18
CA MET A 1 -16.92 11.14 10.75
C MET A 1 -15.51 10.62 10.64
N THR A 2 -15.35 9.34 10.30
CA THR A 2 -14.05 8.81 9.90
C THR A 2 -13.64 9.60 8.67
N ARG A 3 -12.52 10.33 8.74
CA ARG A 3 -11.90 10.88 7.52
C ARG A 3 -11.56 9.67 6.65
N PHE A 4 -11.97 9.70 5.39
CA PHE A 4 -11.66 8.63 4.44
C PHE A 4 -10.37 8.92 3.69
N ASP A 5 -9.73 10.06 3.92
CA ASP A 5 -8.50 10.49 3.29
C ASP A 5 -7.57 11.22 4.25
N ALA A 6 -6.28 11.24 3.89
CA ALA A 6 -5.26 12.02 4.57
C ALA A 6 -4.04 12.21 3.65
N ALA A 7 -3.41 13.39 3.74
CA ALA A 7 -2.20 13.76 2.99
C ALA A 7 -1.01 14.02 3.93
N ASP A 8 -1.26 14.58 5.13
CA ASP A 8 -0.22 14.75 6.15
C ASP A 8 0.25 13.37 6.68
N PRO A 9 1.56 13.12 6.82
CA PRO A 9 2.09 11.83 7.26
C PRO A 9 1.50 11.34 8.59
N ALA A 10 1.31 12.23 9.57
CA ALA A 10 0.76 11.85 10.87
C ALA A 10 -0.74 11.54 10.78
N GLU A 11 -1.47 12.32 9.97
CA GLU A 11 -2.88 12.04 9.70
C GLU A 11 -3.08 10.73 8.91
N ARG A 12 -2.19 10.43 7.96
CA ARG A 12 -2.24 9.22 7.13
C ARG A 12 -1.89 7.97 7.92
N GLN A 13 -0.90 8.05 8.81
CA GLN A 13 -0.64 7.00 9.80
C GLN A 13 -1.89 6.71 10.65
N LYS A 14 -2.59 7.75 11.10
CA LYS A 14 -3.83 7.59 11.88
C LYS A 14 -4.96 6.99 11.03
N LEU A 15 -5.13 7.45 9.79
CA LEU A 15 -6.10 6.92 8.84
C LEU A 15 -5.93 5.41 8.67
N TYR A 16 -4.71 4.93 8.42
CA TYR A 16 -4.43 3.51 8.25
C TYR A 16 -4.75 2.70 9.51
N VAL A 17 -4.34 3.18 10.69
CA VAL A 17 -4.63 2.49 11.95
C VAL A 17 -6.14 2.39 12.19
N ASP A 18 -6.87 3.49 11.97
CA ASP A 18 -8.32 3.54 12.14
C ASP A 18 -9.03 2.60 11.15
N ALA A 19 -8.58 2.58 9.89
CA ALA A 19 -9.11 1.72 8.84
C ALA A 19 -8.87 0.22 9.14
N ILE A 20 -7.64 -0.17 9.48
CA ILE A 20 -7.31 -1.56 9.84
C ILE A 20 -8.11 -2.02 11.07
N THR A 21 -8.26 -1.14 12.06
CA THR A 21 -9.03 -1.43 13.27
C THR A 21 -10.52 -1.61 12.94
N ALA A 22 -11.08 -0.74 12.11
CA ALA A 22 -12.46 -0.84 11.66
C ALA A 22 -12.72 -2.11 10.84
N HIS A 23 -11.82 -2.45 9.90
CA HIS A 23 -11.88 -3.68 9.10
C HIS A 23 -11.94 -4.91 10.01
N ARG A 24 -11.00 -5.03 10.96
CA ARG A 24 -10.96 -6.14 11.92
C ARG A 24 -12.20 -6.21 12.81
N HIS A 25 -12.72 -5.06 13.25
CA HIS A 25 -13.92 -5.03 14.07
C HIS A 25 -15.19 -5.41 13.30
N ARG A 26 -15.28 -5.04 12.02
CA ARG A 26 -16.42 -5.34 11.14
C ARG A 26 -16.37 -6.77 10.58
N GLY A 27 -15.17 -7.35 10.48
CA GLY A 27 -14.97 -8.64 9.81
C GLY A 27 -15.26 -8.56 8.31
N SER A 28 -14.97 -7.43 7.67
CA SER A 28 -15.05 -7.29 6.22
C SER A 28 -14.01 -8.19 5.54
N GLY A 29 -14.20 -8.50 4.26
CA GLY A 29 -13.28 -9.37 3.52
C GLY A 29 -11.89 -8.74 3.37
N PHE A 30 -11.85 -7.44 3.08
CA PHE A 30 -10.63 -6.68 2.90
C PHE A 30 -10.88 -5.17 3.13
N LEU A 31 -9.78 -4.44 3.26
CA LEU A 31 -9.66 -2.98 3.26
C LEU A 31 -8.82 -2.62 2.05
N THR A 32 -9.24 -1.64 1.25
CA THR A 32 -8.43 -1.12 0.13
C THR A 32 -8.08 0.35 0.37
N LEU A 33 -6.80 0.67 0.16
CA LEU A 33 -6.24 2.01 0.17
C LEU A 33 -5.79 2.38 -1.24
N GLU A 34 -6.15 3.57 -1.72
CA GLU A 34 -5.77 4.07 -3.04
C GLU A 34 -5.04 5.42 -2.93
N VAL A 35 -4.00 5.59 -3.71
CA VAL A 35 -3.28 6.86 -3.83
C VAL A 35 -4.10 7.86 -4.66
N ASP A 36 -3.99 9.16 -4.36
CA ASP A 36 -4.59 10.22 -5.18
C ASP A 36 -3.91 10.30 -6.55
N GLU A 37 -4.68 10.07 -7.62
CA GLU A 37 -4.20 10.08 -9.02
C GLU A 37 -3.52 11.39 -9.41
N THR A 38 -3.89 12.51 -8.77
CA THR A 38 -3.29 13.82 -9.07
C THR A 38 -1.82 13.90 -8.68
N ALA A 39 -1.33 13.00 -7.82
CA ALA A 39 0.08 12.88 -7.48
C ALA A 39 0.93 12.20 -8.57
N LEU A 40 0.29 11.59 -9.58
CA LEU A 40 0.94 10.89 -10.68
C LEU A 40 1.26 11.82 -11.87
N ASP A 41 0.51 12.91 -12.00
CA ASP A 41 0.60 13.88 -13.11
C ASP A 41 1.88 14.75 -13.08
N ASP A 42 2.64 14.75 -11.98
CA ASP A 42 3.79 15.66 -11.75
C ASP A 42 5.17 14.99 -12.03
N SER A 43 5.21 13.83 -12.68
CA SER A 43 6.41 12.99 -12.75
C SER A 43 7.31 13.23 -13.99
N ASP A 44 8.30 14.11 -13.81
CA ASP A 44 9.64 13.93 -14.41
C ASP A 44 10.47 12.87 -13.61
N SER A 45 9.82 12.15 -12.67
CA SER A 45 10.43 11.16 -11.75
C SER A 45 10.21 9.71 -12.21
N ASP A 46 10.98 8.79 -11.59
CA ASP A 46 10.85 7.34 -11.68
C ASP A 46 9.58 6.79 -10.95
N GLY A 47 8.50 7.58 -10.91
CA GLY A 47 7.25 7.29 -10.19
C GLY A 47 6.50 6.06 -10.71
N PRO A 48 5.26 5.82 -10.22
CA PRO A 48 4.51 4.61 -10.54
C PRO A 48 4.31 4.46 -12.04
N ASP A 49 4.43 3.22 -12.53
CA ASP A 49 4.24 2.96 -13.96
C ASP A 49 2.77 3.19 -14.34
N PRO A 50 2.47 4.15 -15.24
CA PRO A 50 1.10 4.44 -15.64
C PRO A 50 0.39 3.25 -16.31
N ALA A 51 1.12 2.26 -16.82
CA ALA A 51 0.54 1.02 -17.35
C ALA A 51 -0.13 0.17 -16.27
N LEU A 52 0.31 0.29 -15.01
CA LEU A 52 -0.28 -0.40 -13.84
C LEU A 52 -1.43 0.40 -13.21
N GLY A 53 -1.67 1.63 -13.67
CA GLY A 53 -2.71 2.51 -13.14
C GLY A 53 -2.35 3.15 -11.80
N VAL A 54 -3.38 3.53 -11.05
CA VAL A 54 -3.22 4.21 -9.76
C VAL A 54 -2.77 3.19 -8.69
N PRO A 55 -1.69 3.46 -7.94
CA PRO A 55 -1.23 2.55 -6.89
C PRO A 55 -2.29 2.31 -5.81
N TRP A 56 -2.42 1.04 -5.42
CA TRP A 56 -3.36 0.60 -4.39
C TRP A 56 -2.73 -0.45 -3.48
N LEU A 57 -3.21 -0.49 -2.24
CA LEU A 57 -2.79 -1.45 -1.22
C LEU A 57 -4.02 -2.05 -0.58
N GLN A 58 -4.14 -3.37 -0.63
CA GLN A 58 -5.23 -4.09 0.01
C GLN A 58 -4.75 -4.85 1.23
N PHE A 59 -5.49 -4.80 2.33
CA PHE A 59 -5.25 -5.57 3.53
C PHE A 59 -6.46 -6.44 3.88
N GLY A 60 -6.26 -7.74 4.04
CA GLY A 60 -7.33 -8.68 4.42
C GLY A 60 -6.74 -9.97 4.95
N ASP A 61 -7.35 -10.54 5.99
CA ASP A 61 -6.92 -11.81 6.62
C ASP A 61 -5.42 -11.86 6.99
N GLY A 62 -4.83 -10.72 7.37
CA GLY A 62 -3.40 -10.63 7.70
C GLY A 62 -2.48 -10.73 6.49
N LEU A 63 -2.97 -10.50 5.28
CA LEU A 63 -2.21 -10.35 4.05
C LEU A 63 -2.29 -8.90 3.56
N ILE A 64 -1.20 -8.37 3.04
CA ILE A 64 -1.15 -7.17 2.21
C ILE A 64 -0.99 -7.62 0.76
N ASN A 65 -1.83 -7.11 -0.12
CA ASN A 65 -1.75 -7.34 -1.56
C ASN A 65 -1.53 -6.02 -2.30
N LEU A 66 -0.65 -6.04 -3.29
CA LEU A 66 -0.33 -4.89 -4.11
C LEU A 66 0.18 -5.32 -5.48
N ASP A 67 0.08 -4.42 -6.45
CA ASP A 67 0.71 -4.56 -7.76
C ASP A 67 1.90 -3.62 -7.87
N CYS A 68 2.96 -4.09 -8.52
CA CYS A 68 4.18 -3.32 -8.72
C CYS A 68 4.94 -3.79 -9.97
N THR A 69 5.85 -2.98 -10.48
CA THR A 69 6.82 -3.39 -11.51
C THR A 69 7.92 -4.29 -10.92
N ASP A 70 8.73 -4.93 -11.76
CA ASP A 70 9.90 -5.68 -11.29
C ASP A 70 10.93 -4.78 -10.56
N LYS A 71 11.06 -3.51 -10.97
CA LYS A 71 11.94 -2.54 -10.30
C LYS A 71 11.43 -2.24 -8.89
N GLU A 72 10.14 -1.93 -8.79
CA GLU A 72 9.46 -1.65 -7.53
C GLU A 72 9.48 -2.89 -6.61
N LEU A 73 9.37 -4.10 -7.14
CA LEU A 73 9.51 -5.35 -6.37
C LEU A 73 10.87 -5.46 -5.67
N GLU A 74 11.97 -5.08 -6.31
CA GLU A 74 13.29 -5.07 -5.67
C GLU A 74 13.38 -4.03 -4.54
N THR A 75 12.75 -2.87 -4.72
CA THR A 75 12.61 -1.86 -3.67
C THR A 75 11.74 -2.38 -2.52
N LEU A 76 10.63 -3.06 -2.82
CA LEU A 76 9.74 -3.67 -1.85
C LEU A 76 10.48 -4.71 -1.01
N LYS A 77 11.28 -5.59 -1.60
CA LYS A 77 12.11 -6.55 -0.86
C LYS A 77 13.05 -5.85 0.12
N SER A 78 13.65 -4.72 -0.30
CA SER A 78 14.52 -3.91 0.55
C SER A 78 13.74 -3.29 1.72
N VAL A 79 12.56 -2.71 1.45
CA VAL A 79 11.65 -2.17 2.47
C VAL A 79 11.25 -3.26 3.47
N LEU A 80 10.81 -4.43 3.01
CA LEU A 80 10.41 -5.52 3.89
C LEU A 80 11.56 -6.07 4.76
N GLY A 81 12.80 -5.90 4.33
CA GLY A 81 13.99 -6.17 5.17
C GLY A 81 14.03 -5.34 6.47
N GLU A 82 13.39 -4.17 6.49
CA GLU A 82 13.25 -3.29 7.66
C GLU A 82 12.04 -3.68 8.54
N PHE A 83 11.19 -4.58 8.06
CA PHE A 83 9.95 -5.03 8.68
C PHE A 83 9.96 -6.55 8.91
N PRO A 84 10.65 -7.06 9.95
CA PRO A 84 10.90 -8.51 10.12
C PRO A 84 9.64 -9.37 10.33
N ALA A 85 8.51 -8.76 10.68
CA ALA A 85 7.21 -9.43 10.80
C ALA A 85 6.50 -9.65 9.46
N PHE A 86 7.05 -9.09 8.37
CA PHE A 86 6.42 -9.06 7.06
C PHE A 86 7.26 -9.87 6.07
N LYS A 87 6.60 -10.72 5.30
CA LYS A 87 7.25 -11.63 4.35
C LYS A 87 6.43 -11.76 3.10
N ILE A 88 7.09 -11.77 1.94
CA ILE A 88 6.44 -12.13 0.69
C ILE A 88 6.10 -13.61 0.74
N ASP A 89 4.81 -13.91 0.65
CA ASP A 89 4.30 -15.29 0.61
C ASP A 89 4.16 -15.77 -0.83
N GLU A 90 3.68 -14.88 -1.72
CA GLU A 90 3.44 -15.21 -3.12
C GLU A 90 3.79 -14.02 -4.04
N ILE A 91 4.28 -14.34 -5.25
CA ILE A 91 4.54 -13.41 -6.33
C ILE A 91 3.89 -13.99 -7.57
N HIS A 92 2.91 -13.29 -8.14
CA HIS A 92 2.21 -13.70 -9.34
C HIS A 92 2.56 -12.75 -10.51
N ARG A 93 2.99 -13.34 -11.63
CA ARG A 93 3.34 -12.61 -12.86
C ARG A 93 2.42 -13.09 -13.98
N PRO A 94 1.38 -12.32 -14.34
CA PRO A 94 0.50 -12.69 -15.43
C PRO A 94 1.24 -12.75 -16.77
N ASP A 95 0.87 -13.68 -17.65
CA ASP A 95 1.43 -13.75 -19.01
C ASP A 95 0.84 -12.66 -19.93
N ASP A 96 -0.36 -12.18 -19.63
CA ASP A 96 -1.16 -11.27 -20.48
C ASP A 96 -1.28 -9.83 -19.91
N ALA A 97 -0.53 -9.49 -18.87
CA ALA A 97 -0.53 -8.15 -18.28
C ALA A 97 0.87 -7.74 -17.86
N GLU A 98 1.15 -6.45 -17.97
CA GLU A 98 2.35 -5.85 -17.40
C GLU A 98 2.18 -5.75 -15.88
N GLY A 99 3.23 -6.04 -15.12
CA GLY A 99 3.22 -5.94 -13.65
C GLY A 99 3.36 -7.27 -12.91
N VAL A 100 3.59 -7.12 -11.60
CA VAL A 100 3.79 -8.20 -10.65
C VAL A 100 2.85 -7.99 -9.48
N ASN A 101 1.97 -8.94 -9.24
CA ASN A 101 1.16 -8.96 -8.04
C ASN A 101 1.95 -9.63 -6.90
N VAL A 102 1.93 -9.02 -5.72
CA VAL A 102 2.68 -9.49 -4.55
C VAL A 102 1.77 -9.62 -3.34
N GLN A 103 1.81 -10.78 -2.69
CA GLN A 103 1.14 -11.03 -1.41
C GLN A 103 2.16 -11.10 -0.28
N ILE A 104 1.89 -10.34 0.77
CA ILE A 104 2.78 -10.17 1.93
C ILE A 104 2.04 -10.56 3.19
N SER A 105 2.56 -11.55 3.92
CA SER A 105 2.13 -11.85 5.28
C SER A 105 2.36 -10.65 6.20
N ALA A 106 1.32 -10.20 6.88
CA ALA A 106 1.29 -9.00 7.73
C ALA A 106 0.61 -9.29 9.09
N LYS A 107 1.14 -10.27 9.83
CA LYS A 107 0.65 -10.68 11.16
C LYS A 107 1.21 -9.78 12.27
N ALA A 108 0.88 -8.49 12.22
CA ALA A 108 1.32 -7.48 13.17
C ALA A 108 0.16 -6.65 13.73
N ASP A 109 0.47 -5.80 14.71
CA ASP A 109 -0.50 -4.83 15.25
C ASP A 109 -0.80 -3.71 14.22
N PRO A 110 -1.96 -3.03 14.33
CA PRO A 110 -2.36 -2.02 13.35
C PRO A 110 -1.34 -0.90 13.12
N ASN A 111 -0.58 -0.48 14.15
CA ASN A 111 0.40 0.59 13.99
C ASN A 111 1.56 0.14 13.12
N ARG A 112 2.04 -1.10 13.33
CA ARG A 112 3.15 -1.62 12.54
C ARG A 112 2.75 -1.89 11.09
N ILE A 113 1.52 -2.35 10.85
CA ILE A 113 0.98 -2.50 9.49
C ILE A 113 0.86 -1.13 8.83
N ALA A 114 0.27 -0.14 9.50
CA ALA A 114 0.15 1.22 8.99
C ALA A 114 1.51 1.83 8.61
N GLN A 115 2.55 1.66 9.44
CA GLN A 115 3.91 2.11 9.11
C GLN A 115 4.46 1.43 7.85
N CYS A 116 4.21 0.12 7.69
CA CYS A 116 4.65 -0.62 6.52
C CYS A 116 3.94 -0.12 5.26
N LEU A 117 2.62 0.04 5.30
CA LEU A 117 1.82 0.57 4.19
C LEU A 117 2.32 1.96 3.78
N ASP A 118 2.56 2.84 4.75
CA ASP A 118 3.08 4.19 4.48
C ASP A 118 4.46 4.19 3.82
N THR A 119 5.33 3.28 4.28
CA THR A 119 6.68 3.14 3.74
C THR A 119 6.64 2.59 2.32
N ILE A 120 5.72 1.67 2.02
CA ILE A 120 5.51 1.16 0.66
C ILE A 120 5.06 2.31 -0.25
N VAL A 121 4.04 3.09 0.16
CA VAL A 121 3.57 4.26 -0.61
C VAL A 121 4.72 5.20 -0.97
N GLN A 122 5.54 5.57 0.01
CA GLN A 122 6.59 6.57 -0.25
C GLN A 122 7.80 6.02 -1.00
N ARG A 123 8.24 4.79 -0.70
CA ARG A 123 9.53 4.28 -1.19
C ARG A 123 9.41 3.32 -2.35
N VAL A 124 8.38 2.48 -2.36
CA VAL A 124 8.19 1.52 -3.46
C VAL A 124 7.64 2.26 -4.67
N TYR A 125 6.62 3.10 -4.46
CA TYR A 125 5.99 3.90 -5.52
C TYR A 125 6.64 5.28 -5.72
N ASP A 126 7.73 5.59 -5.00
CA ASP A 126 8.46 6.87 -5.06
C ASP A 126 7.55 8.12 -4.95
N LEU A 127 6.52 8.03 -4.09
CA LEU A 127 5.54 9.11 -3.91
C LEU A 127 5.97 10.09 -2.83
N PRO A 128 5.63 11.39 -2.98
CA PRO A 128 6.04 12.42 -2.04
C PRO A 128 5.38 12.22 -0.67
N THR A 129 6.00 12.77 0.37
CA THR A 129 5.53 12.56 1.76
C THR A 129 4.14 13.11 2.04
N ASP A 130 3.71 14.11 1.28
CA ASP A 130 2.40 14.74 1.34
C ASP A 130 1.38 14.12 0.37
N VAL A 131 1.69 12.96 -0.22
CA VAL A 131 0.74 12.23 -1.05
C VAL A 131 -0.53 11.91 -0.26
N ARG A 132 -1.67 12.19 -0.89
CA ARG A 132 -2.98 11.86 -0.34
C ARG A 132 -3.31 10.40 -0.63
N VAL A 133 -3.86 9.72 0.38
CA VAL A 133 -4.36 8.35 0.27
C VAL A 133 -5.79 8.29 0.79
N TRP A 134 -6.60 7.46 0.14
CA TRP A 134 -8.02 7.26 0.40
C TRP A 134 -8.30 5.83 0.89
N VAL A 135 -9.26 5.66 1.78
CA VAL A 135 -9.87 4.37 2.13
C VAL A 135 -11.11 4.20 1.25
N VAL A 136 -11.04 3.29 0.29
CA VAL A 136 -12.10 3.12 -0.72
C VAL A 136 -13.07 1.98 -0.40
N GLU A 137 -12.61 0.96 0.33
CA GLU A 137 -13.44 -0.17 0.77
C GLU A 137 -13.08 -0.59 2.20
N LEU A 138 -14.11 -0.82 3.04
CA LEU A 138 -13.96 -1.09 4.47
C LEU A 138 -15.08 -1.90 5.12
#